data_AF-A0A8S3ZH09-F1
#
_entry.id   AF-A0A8S3ZH09-F1
#
_cell.length_a   1.000
_cell.length_b   1.000
_cell.length_c   1.000
_cell.angle_alpha   90.00
_cell.angle_beta   90.00
_cell.angle_gamma   90.00
#
_symmetry.space_group_name_H-M   'P 1'
#
loop_
_entity.id
_entity.type
_entity.pdbx_description
1 polymer ?
#
loop_
_entity_poly.entity_id
_entity_poly.type
_entity_poly.pdbx_seq_one_letter_code
_entity_poly.pdbx_strand_id
1 'polypeptide(L)'
;MSSFKTTYLTNGSGSAPSPQASTSTGNHTSTKTDSAAGDTSGGLVMLESAAEGAENVGAMPDFLNAKWDPDDATDSEVMTPPSPACIRRIKNDILAIYSDPPPGLCVMPDPNNITKIHALLTGPFDTPYEGGFFYFLIRFPADYPISPPRVRLMTTGNGTVRFNPNLYKNGKVCLSILGTWAGPSWSPAQTLSTVLISIQSLMNEKPYHNEPGFKHERTSGDSKHYNDIIQHETLRVAVCDMIEGGIRIPDTLRAVMESSFPDYYKYYQQVCESLQHMDGMEMNDPFGDTRPKFDFKSLSRRLKAIRARVDNNITETDSDEEEDDDEDKSKEDVDVS
;
A
#
# COMPACT_ATOMS: atom_id res chain seq x y z
N MET A 1 -7.50 10.31 -28.47
CA MET A 1 -7.68 9.00 -27.81
C MET A 1 -6.49 8.16 -28.22
N SER A 2 -5.52 7.98 -27.33
CA SER A 2 -4.36 7.12 -27.57
C SER A 2 -4.43 6.02 -26.53
N SER A 3 -4.59 4.78 -27.01
CA SER A 3 -4.54 3.57 -26.19
C SER A 3 -3.16 3.47 -25.55
N PHE A 4 -3.11 3.38 -24.22
CA PHE A 4 -1.88 3.12 -23.46
C PHE A 4 -1.86 1.63 -23.12
N LYS A 5 -1.00 0.88 -23.81
CA LYS A 5 -0.69 -0.52 -23.48
C LYS A 5 0.07 -0.57 -22.16
N THR A 6 -0.52 -1.20 -21.15
CA THR A 6 0.16 -1.58 -19.90
C THR A 6 0.94 -2.86 -20.17
N THR A 7 2.26 -2.78 -20.26
CA THR A 7 3.13 -3.96 -20.38
C THR A 7 3.47 -4.48 -18.98
N TYR A 8 2.94 -5.65 -18.61
CA TYR A 8 3.38 -6.37 -17.41
C TYR A 8 4.61 -7.24 -17.75
N LEU A 9 5.65 -7.16 -16.92
CA LEU A 9 6.78 -8.09 -16.94
C LEU A 9 6.49 -9.25 -15.98
N THR A 10 6.09 -10.40 -16.51
CA THR A 10 6.07 -11.66 -15.77
C THR A 10 7.49 -12.25 -15.74
N ASN A 11 8.13 -12.31 -14.57
CA ASN A 11 9.38 -13.05 -14.42
C ASN A 11 9.09 -14.50 -14.01
N GLY A 12 9.63 -15.40 -14.83
CA GLY A 12 9.40 -16.84 -14.78
C GLY A 12 9.98 -17.55 -13.56
N SER A 13 9.32 -18.65 -13.25
CA SER A 13 9.65 -19.67 -12.25
C SER A 13 11.06 -20.25 -12.45
N GLY A 14 11.95 -20.04 -11.48
CA GLY A 14 13.21 -20.74 -11.32
C GLY A 14 13.26 -21.46 -9.98
N SER A 15 13.02 -22.77 -10.00
CA SER A 15 13.14 -23.67 -8.84
C SER A 15 14.60 -24.08 -8.58
N ALA A 16 15.07 -23.97 -7.33
CA ALA A 16 16.22 -24.72 -6.79
C ALA A 16 16.28 -24.59 -5.23
N PRO A 17 17.10 -25.37 -4.49
CA PRO A 17 16.63 -26.51 -3.69
C PRO A 17 16.92 -26.40 -2.17
N SER A 18 16.32 -27.31 -1.40
CA SER A 18 16.48 -27.45 0.06
C SER A 18 17.92 -27.77 0.49
N PRO A 19 18.41 -27.24 1.63
CA PRO A 19 19.71 -27.62 2.19
C PRO A 19 19.59 -28.80 3.17
N GLN A 20 20.38 -29.85 2.92
CA GLN A 20 20.68 -30.91 3.88
C GLN A 20 21.78 -30.47 4.86
N ALA A 21 21.67 -30.97 6.09
CA ALA A 21 22.62 -30.77 7.17
C ALA A 21 23.91 -31.59 7.00
N SER A 22 25.04 -30.99 7.40
CA SER A 22 26.24 -31.75 7.78
C SER A 22 27.01 -31.01 8.88
N THR A 23 27.14 -31.68 10.02
CA THR A 23 28.00 -31.35 11.16
C THR A 23 29.49 -31.52 10.82
N SER A 24 30.34 -30.58 11.23
CA SER A 24 31.72 -30.90 11.63
C SER A 24 32.37 -29.77 12.43
N THR A 25 33.00 -30.17 13.52
CA THR A 25 33.74 -29.45 14.56
C THR A 25 35.09 -28.88 14.09
N GLY A 26 35.52 -27.76 14.68
CA GLY A 26 36.94 -27.33 14.61
C GLY A 26 37.21 -25.95 15.21
N ASN A 27 37.73 -25.93 16.44
CA ASN A 27 38.32 -24.76 17.11
C ASN A 27 39.60 -24.30 16.39
N HIS A 28 39.81 -22.99 16.25
CA HIS A 28 41.13 -22.37 16.42
C HIS A 28 41.04 -20.86 16.67
N THR A 29 41.68 -20.44 17.76
CA THR A 29 41.97 -19.07 18.18
C THR A 29 43.16 -18.49 17.40
N SER A 30 43.08 -17.22 16.98
CA SER A 30 44.18 -16.25 17.10
C SER A 30 43.78 -14.83 16.71
N THR A 31 44.26 -13.92 17.54
CA THR A 31 44.23 -12.46 17.51
C THR A 31 44.96 -11.85 16.31
N LYS A 32 44.46 -10.72 15.78
CA LYS A 32 45.29 -9.58 15.33
C LYS A 32 44.48 -8.30 15.13
N THR A 33 45.16 -7.20 15.36
CA THR A 33 44.71 -5.81 15.45
C THR A 33 44.72 -5.09 14.09
N ASP A 34 44.04 -3.94 14.09
CA ASP A 34 44.33 -2.68 13.39
C ASP A 34 43.47 -2.21 12.18
N SER A 35 43.07 -0.94 12.35
CA SER A 35 42.83 0.14 11.37
C SER A 35 41.60 0.12 10.45
N ALA A 36 40.64 0.96 10.84
CA ALA A 36 39.92 1.99 10.08
C ALA A 36 39.99 2.03 8.54
N ALA A 37 38.81 1.99 7.90
CA ALA A 37 38.43 2.87 6.79
C ALA A 37 36.90 2.92 6.71
N GLY A 38 36.34 4.12 6.58
CA GLY A 38 34.92 4.39 6.66
C GLY A 38 34.12 3.85 5.49
N ASP A 39 32.90 3.42 5.79
CA ASP A 39 31.87 3.13 4.80
C ASP A 39 30.67 4.05 5.07
N THR A 40 30.40 4.90 4.10
CA THR A 40 29.26 5.83 4.08
C THR A 40 28.03 5.10 3.59
N SER A 41 27.23 4.58 4.52
CA SER A 41 25.84 4.22 4.25
C SER A 41 24.94 5.17 5.05
N GLY A 42 24.07 5.88 4.34
CA GLY A 42 23.08 6.79 4.90
C GLY A 42 22.03 6.01 5.69
N GLY A 43 22.34 5.73 6.95
CA GLY A 43 21.40 5.20 7.92
C GLY A 43 20.43 6.29 8.37
N LEU A 44 19.14 6.01 8.21
CA LEU A 44 18.05 6.78 8.81
C LEU A 44 18.23 6.77 10.34
N VAL A 45 18.69 7.89 10.90
CA VAL A 45 18.90 8.04 12.34
C VAL A 45 17.53 8.13 13.03
N MET A 46 17.11 7.02 13.62
CA MET A 46 15.95 6.96 14.52
C MET A 46 16.33 7.60 15.85
N LEU A 47 15.84 8.81 16.10
CA LEU A 47 16.01 9.50 17.39
C LEU A 47 15.02 8.95 18.41
N GLU A 48 15.58 8.61 19.56
CA GLU A 48 14.91 8.22 20.79
C GLU A 48 14.51 9.47 21.60
N SER A 49 13.49 9.33 22.45
CA SER A 49 12.98 10.31 23.45
C SER A 49 11.81 11.20 23.03
N ALA A 50 10.64 10.90 23.61
CA ALA A 50 9.77 11.89 24.24
C ALA A 50 8.67 11.19 25.07
N ALA A 51 9.02 10.74 26.29
CA ALA A 51 8.00 10.37 27.28
C ALA A 51 8.53 10.41 28.73
N GLU A 52 9.26 11.46 29.13
CA GLU A 52 9.42 11.80 30.55
C GLU A 52 9.33 13.31 30.72
N GLY A 53 8.37 13.77 31.54
CA GLY A 53 8.27 15.17 31.98
C GLY A 53 7.12 15.98 31.36
N ALA A 54 5.87 15.57 31.57
CA ALA A 54 4.71 16.42 31.28
C ALA A 54 4.39 17.34 32.46
N GLU A 55 5.13 18.43 32.61
CA GLU A 55 4.69 19.64 33.32
C GLU A 55 5.17 20.89 32.59
N ASN A 56 4.45 21.30 31.53
CA ASN A 56 4.26 22.71 31.19
C ASN A 56 3.12 22.87 30.18
N VAL A 57 2.15 23.74 30.50
CA VAL A 57 1.07 24.16 29.61
C VAL A 57 1.63 25.05 28.50
N GLY A 58 1.78 24.51 27.28
CA GLY A 58 2.22 25.29 26.12
C GLY A 58 2.03 24.50 24.82
N ALA A 59 1.10 24.96 23.97
CA ALA A 59 0.79 24.52 22.59
C ALA A 59 0.75 23.00 22.31
N MET A 60 -0.43 22.50 21.90
CA MET A 60 -0.54 21.18 21.26
C MET A 60 0.42 21.10 20.08
N PRO A 61 1.20 20.02 19.92
CA PRO A 61 2.17 19.92 18.83
C PRO A 61 1.48 20.02 17.45
N ASP A 62 2.09 20.76 16.53
CA ASP A 62 1.48 21.19 15.25
C ASP A 62 0.89 20.05 14.42
N PHE A 63 1.43 18.82 14.54
CA PHE A 63 0.95 17.65 13.81
C PHE A 63 -0.44 17.17 14.23
N LEU A 64 -0.93 17.56 15.42
CA LEU A 64 -2.29 17.27 15.87
C LEU A 64 -3.33 18.16 15.16
N ASN A 65 -2.93 19.35 14.70
CA ASN A 65 -3.78 20.33 14.02
C ASN A 65 -3.64 20.33 12.49
N ALA A 66 -2.84 19.43 11.93
CA ALA A 66 -2.60 19.36 10.49
C ALA A 66 -3.91 19.12 9.71
N LYS A 67 -4.19 19.95 8.70
CA LYS A 67 -5.25 19.70 7.72
C LYS A 67 -4.83 18.54 6.80
N TRP A 68 -5.30 17.34 7.12
CA TRP A 68 -4.84 16.10 6.49
C TRP A 68 -5.82 15.50 5.48
N ASP A 69 -7.12 15.79 5.57
CA ASP A 69 -8.14 15.17 4.72
C ASP A 69 -8.20 15.85 3.33
N PRO A 70 -8.02 15.10 2.22
CA PRO A 70 -8.18 15.61 0.85
C PRO A 70 -9.55 16.25 0.55
N ASP A 71 -10.60 15.85 1.25
CA ASP A 71 -11.95 16.37 1.04
C ASP A 71 -12.24 17.63 1.88
N ASP A 72 -11.43 17.92 2.91
CA ASP A 72 -11.52 19.12 3.77
C ASP A 72 -10.96 20.39 3.08
N ALA A 73 -11.20 20.56 1.78
CA ALA A 73 -10.87 21.82 1.11
C ALA A 73 -11.82 22.91 1.60
N THR A 74 -11.29 23.85 2.38
CA THR A 74 -12.05 25.05 2.76
C THR A 74 -12.37 25.86 1.51
N ASP A 75 -13.48 26.60 1.51
CA ASP A 75 -13.90 27.45 0.37
C ASP A 75 -12.75 28.30 -0.20
N SER A 76 -11.83 28.80 0.65
CA SER A 76 -10.64 29.58 0.24
C SER A 76 -9.62 28.81 -0.62
N GLU A 77 -9.46 27.49 -0.41
CA GLU A 77 -8.57 26.62 -1.20
C GLU A 77 -9.20 26.19 -2.52
N VAL A 78 -10.54 26.17 -2.58
CA VAL A 78 -11.30 25.98 -3.83
C VAL A 78 -11.20 27.24 -4.70
N MET A 79 -11.10 28.42 -4.09
CA MET A 79 -11.04 29.72 -4.78
C MET A 79 -9.65 30.11 -5.27
N THR A 80 -8.59 29.45 -4.81
CA THR A 80 -7.21 29.71 -5.28
C THR A 80 -6.78 28.63 -6.26
N PRO A 81 -6.86 28.86 -7.59
CA PRO A 81 -6.45 27.86 -8.56
C PRO A 81 -4.94 27.59 -8.48
N PRO A 82 -4.50 26.33 -8.70
CA PRO A 82 -3.08 26.00 -8.71
C PRO A 82 -2.36 26.77 -9.83
N SER A 83 -1.17 27.29 -9.52
CA SER A 83 -0.36 28.00 -10.52
C SER A 83 0.08 27.06 -11.67
N PRO A 84 0.42 27.59 -12.86
CA PRO A 84 0.99 26.77 -13.93
C PRO A 84 2.27 26.01 -13.53
N ALA A 85 3.06 26.56 -12.60
CA ALA A 85 4.23 25.90 -12.06
C ALA A 85 3.86 24.71 -11.16
N CYS A 86 2.85 24.87 -10.30
CA CYS A 86 2.28 23.80 -9.48
C CYS A 86 1.76 22.64 -10.37
N ILE A 87 0.93 22.96 -11.37
CA ILE A 87 0.39 21.94 -12.29
C ILE A 87 1.52 21.20 -13.02
N ARG A 88 2.54 21.93 -13.49
CA ARG A 88 3.70 21.32 -14.15
C ARG A 88 4.45 20.39 -13.21
N ARG A 89 4.63 20.79 -11.95
CA ARG A 89 5.26 19.94 -10.93
C ARG A 89 4.47 18.66 -10.68
N ILE A 90 3.16 18.76 -10.51
CA ILE A 90 2.28 17.58 -10.33
C ILE A 90 2.40 16.62 -11.52
N LYS A 91 2.34 17.14 -12.75
CA LYS A 91 2.51 16.33 -13.97
C LYS A 91 3.86 15.61 -14.00
N ASN A 92 4.94 16.31 -13.66
CA ASN A 92 6.28 15.71 -13.63
C ASN A 92 6.37 14.59 -12.60
N ASP A 93 5.80 14.78 -11.40
CA ASP A 93 5.77 13.75 -10.36
C ASP A 93 4.98 12.50 -10.80
N ILE A 94 3.86 12.65 -11.51
CA ILE A 94 3.09 11.53 -12.08
C ILE A 94 3.89 10.84 -13.19
N LEU A 95 4.47 11.61 -14.11
CA LEU A 95 5.27 11.06 -15.22
C LEU A 95 6.50 10.30 -14.73
N ALA A 96 7.11 10.73 -13.63
CA ALA A 96 8.22 10.01 -13.01
C ALA A 96 7.79 8.61 -12.57
N ILE A 97 6.60 8.49 -11.94
CA ILE A 97 6.04 7.18 -11.56
C ILE A 97 5.71 6.33 -12.80
N TYR A 98 5.18 6.91 -13.87
CA TYR A 98 4.92 6.13 -15.09
C TYR A 98 6.19 5.70 -15.82
N SER A 99 7.27 6.46 -15.70
CA SER A 99 8.55 6.15 -16.33
C SER A 99 9.31 5.06 -15.56
N ASP A 100 9.20 5.06 -14.23
CA ASP A 100 9.84 4.10 -13.33
C ASP A 100 8.86 3.73 -12.21
N PRO A 101 7.89 2.83 -12.48
CA PRO A 101 6.83 2.52 -11.52
C PRO A 101 7.39 1.72 -10.35
N PRO A 102 7.25 2.21 -9.09
CA PRO A 102 7.62 1.42 -7.93
C PRO A 102 6.80 0.12 -7.86
N PRO A 103 7.38 -1.00 -7.39
CA PRO A 103 6.66 -2.27 -7.29
C PRO A 103 5.37 -2.17 -6.47
N GLY A 104 4.28 -2.69 -7.03
CA GLY A 104 2.97 -2.70 -6.37
C GLY A 104 2.31 -1.32 -6.25
N LEU A 105 2.76 -0.31 -6.99
CA LEU A 105 2.19 1.04 -6.97
C LEU A 105 1.56 1.38 -8.31
N CYS A 106 0.29 1.80 -8.29
CA CYS A 106 -0.40 2.35 -9.46
C CYS A 106 -1.01 3.71 -9.12
N VAL A 107 -0.94 4.68 -10.04
CA VAL A 107 -1.52 6.02 -9.87
C VAL A 107 -2.39 6.42 -11.06
N MET A 108 -3.53 7.03 -10.77
CA MET A 108 -4.49 7.54 -11.74
C MET A 108 -4.89 8.97 -11.37
N PRO A 109 -4.58 9.98 -12.19
CA PRO A 109 -5.07 11.33 -11.99
C PRO A 109 -6.60 11.38 -12.12
N ASP A 110 -7.26 12.19 -11.30
CA ASP A 110 -8.69 12.44 -11.45
C ASP A 110 -8.94 13.19 -12.79
N PRO A 111 -9.90 12.75 -13.61
CA PRO A 111 -10.12 13.30 -14.96
C PRO A 111 -10.63 14.75 -14.93
N ASN A 112 -11.25 15.17 -13.83
CA ASN A 112 -11.83 16.50 -13.68
C ASN A 112 -10.95 17.45 -12.86
N ASN A 113 -10.03 16.91 -12.06
CA ASN A 113 -9.15 17.70 -11.23
C ASN A 113 -7.74 17.11 -11.12
N ILE A 114 -6.79 17.71 -11.86
CA ILE A 114 -5.38 17.27 -11.86
C ILE A 114 -4.69 17.36 -10.49
N THR A 115 -5.21 18.14 -9.54
CA THR A 115 -4.66 18.17 -8.17
C THR A 115 -5.13 17.01 -7.32
N LYS A 116 -6.06 16.17 -7.80
CA LYS A 116 -6.57 14.99 -7.12
C LYS A 116 -6.03 13.75 -7.82
N ILE A 117 -5.41 12.85 -7.06
CA ILE A 117 -4.83 11.59 -7.56
C ILE A 117 -5.41 10.43 -6.78
N HIS A 118 -5.70 9.36 -7.51
CA HIS A 118 -6.06 8.06 -6.98
C HIS A 118 -4.80 7.18 -7.00
N ALA A 119 -4.41 6.60 -5.88
CA ALA A 119 -3.30 5.66 -5.83
C ALA A 119 -3.74 4.32 -5.26
N LEU A 120 -3.24 3.24 -5.84
CA LEU A 120 -3.43 1.88 -5.36
C LEU A 120 -2.06 1.34 -4.97
N LEU A 121 -1.92 0.91 -3.72
CA LEU A 121 -0.74 0.22 -3.22
C LEU A 121 -1.09 -1.22 -2.90
N THR A 122 -0.37 -2.16 -3.51
CA THR A 122 -0.39 -3.57 -3.12
C THR A 122 0.47 -3.73 -1.88
N GLY A 123 -0.06 -4.41 -0.87
CA GLY A 123 0.65 -4.68 0.37
C GLY A 123 1.90 -5.53 0.14
N PRO A 124 3.05 -5.19 0.77
CA PRO A 124 4.33 -5.86 0.49
C PRO A 124 4.36 -7.34 0.89
N PHE A 125 5.17 -8.12 0.18
CA PHE A 125 5.45 -9.52 0.48
C PHE A 125 6.09 -9.70 1.87
N ASP A 126 5.85 -10.84 2.52
CA ASP A 126 6.30 -11.20 3.87
C ASP A 126 5.78 -10.26 4.98
N THR A 127 4.66 -9.56 4.74
CA THR A 127 4.03 -8.68 5.72
C THR A 127 2.58 -9.08 5.95
N PRO A 128 1.94 -8.70 7.08
CA PRO A 128 0.51 -8.95 7.29
C PRO A 128 -0.40 -8.20 6.30
N TYR A 129 0.17 -7.40 5.40
CA TYR A 129 -0.52 -6.67 4.35
C TYR A 129 -0.46 -7.36 2.99
N GLU A 130 0.32 -8.43 2.85
CA GLU A 130 0.69 -9.03 1.57
C GLU A 130 -0.51 -9.28 0.64
N GLY A 131 -0.38 -8.74 -0.58
CA GLY A 131 -1.39 -8.87 -1.62
C GLY A 131 -2.69 -8.08 -1.34
N GLY A 132 -2.80 -7.31 -0.26
CA GLY A 132 -3.92 -6.42 -0.01
C GLY A 132 -3.91 -5.19 -0.94
N PHE A 133 -5.09 -4.76 -1.39
CA PHE A 133 -5.25 -3.58 -2.26
C PHE A 133 -5.65 -2.35 -1.46
N PHE A 134 -4.69 -1.48 -1.16
CA PHE A 134 -4.87 -0.26 -0.37
C PHE A 134 -5.04 0.95 -1.29
N TYR A 135 -6.26 1.47 -1.38
CA TYR A 135 -6.59 2.63 -2.18
C TYR A 135 -6.49 3.91 -1.36
N PHE A 136 -5.77 4.89 -1.90
CA PHE A 136 -5.55 6.20 -1.32
C PHE A 136 -6.08 7.30 -2.24
N LEU A 137 -6.71 8.30 -1.62
CA LEU A 137 -7.03 9.56 -2.24
C LEU A 137 -5.98 10.59 -1.84
N ILE A 138 -5.42 11.29 -2.82
CA ILE A 138 -4.41 12.32 -2.64
C ILE A 138 -4.92 13.63 -3.21
N ARG A 139 -4.69 14.74 -2.50
CA ARG A 139 -4.95 16.09 -3.03
C ARG A 139 -3.76 17.02 -2.79
N PHE A 140 -3.21 17.53 -3.88
CA PHE A 140 -2.18 18.57 -3.84
C PHE A 140 -2.81 19.94 -3.49
N PRO A 141 -2.16 20.73 -2.61
CA PRO A 141 -2.57 22.11 -2.38
C PRO A 141 -2.19 23.01 -3.56
N ALA A 142 -2.78 24.21 -3.64
CA ALA A 142 -2.56 25.15 -4.76
C ALA A 142 -1.12 25.69 -4.84
N ASP A 143 -0.38 25.63 -3.73
CA ASP A 143 1.01 26.05 -3.59
C ASP A 143 2.00 24.87 -3.67
N TYR A 144 1.56 23.66 -4.04
CA TYR A 144 2.46 22.52 -4.23
C TYR A 144 3.60 22.87 -5.23
N PRO A 145 4.87 22.56 -4.92
CA PRO A 145 5.39 21.67 -3.87
C PRO A 145 5.81 22.38 -2.56
N ILE A 146 5.37 23.62 -2.31
CA ILE A 146 5.73 24.33 -1.08
C ILE A 146 5.12 23.65 0.14
N SER A 147 3.83 23.30 0.08
CA SER A 147 3.13 22.52 1.09
C SER A 147 2.95 21.05 0.66
N PRO A 148 2.91 20.09 1.60
CA PRO A 148 2.72 18.68 1.30
C PRO A 148 1.33 18.40 0.73
N PRO A 149 1.16 17.30 -0.03
CA PRO A 149 -0.17 16.82 -0.38
C PRO A 149 -0.92 16.32 0.87
N ARG A 150 -2.25 16.36 0.80
CA ARG A 150 -3.14 15.65 1.73
C ARG A 150 -3.36 14.23 1.24
N VAL A 151 -3.42 13.27 2.16
CA VAL A 151 -3.55 11.84 1.83
C VAL A 151 -4.54 11.19 2.77
N ARG A 152 -5.45 10.41 2.20
CA ARG A 152 -6.43 9.60 2.93
C ARG A 152 -6.43 8.17 2.44
N LEU A 153 -6.28 7.22 3.36
CA LEU A 153 -6.58 5.81 3.11
C LEU A 153 -8.09 5.64 2.99
N MET A 154 -8.54 5.12 1.85
CA MET A 154 -9.95 4.86 1.57
C MET A 154 -10.34 3.42 1.94
N THR A 155 -9.41 2.48 1.83
CA THR A 155 -9.59 1.07 2.23
C THR A 155 -9.55 0.96 3.76
N THR A 156 -10.65 1.33 4.44
CA THR A 156 -10.78 1.25 5.91
C THR A 156 -11.98 0.43 6.39
N GLY A 157 -12.66 -0.25 5.46
CA GLY A 157 -13.90 -0.99 5.75
C GLY A 157 -14.98 -0.05 6.30
N ASN A 158 -15.18 1.10 5.64
CA ASN A 158 -16.10 2.15 6.07
C ASN A 158 -15.85 2.68 7.49
N GLY A 159 -14.57 2.90 7.83
CA GLY A 159 -14.21 3.47 9.14
C GLY A 159 -14.10 2.46 10.27
N THR A 160 -14.10 1.16 9.98
CA THR A 160 -14.10 0.10 11.00
C THR A 160 -12.70 -0.45 11.29
N VAL A 161 -11.77 -0.35 10.34
CA VAL A 161 -10.44 -0.99 10.42
C VAL A 161 -9.33 0.05 10.57
N ARG A 162 -8.56 -0.05 11.66
CA ARG A 162 -7.23 0.57 11.79
C ARG A 162 -6.22 -0.43 11.24
N PHE A 163 -5.62 -0.13 10.09
CA PHE A 163 -4.69 -1.06 9.43
C PHE A 163 -3.28 -1.01 10.01
N ASN A 164 -2.89 0.10 10.62
CA ASN A 164 -1.55 0.30 11.16
C ASN A 164 -1.61 1.36 12.26
N PRO A 165 -0.65 1.42 13.19
CA PRO A 165 -0.54 2.55 14.10
C PRO A 165 -0.56 3.91 13.38
N ASN A 166 -0.07 3.96 12.14
CA ASN A 166 -0.05 5.14 11.27
C ASN A 166 -1.17 5.19 10.19
N LEU A 167 -2.04 4.19 10.09
CA LEU A 167 -3.15 4.12 9.11
C LEU A 167 -4.48 3.96 9.84
N TYR A 168 -5.14 5.09 10.10
CA TYR A 168 -6.26 5.20 11.02
C TYR A 168 -7.59 4.75 10.39
N LYS A 169 -8.55 4.39 11.24
CA LYS A 169 -9.93 4.04 10.86
C LYS A 169 -10.59 5.12 9.98
N ASN A 170 -10.43 6.39 10.35
CA ASN A 170 -10.98 7.52 9.60
C ASN A 170 -10.25 7.80 8.27
N GLY A 171 -9.17 7.05 7.97
CA GLY A 171 -8.35 7.21 6.78
C GLY A 171 -7.14 8.12 6.96
N LYS A 172 -6.94 8.74 8.13
CA LYS A 172 -5.74 9.56 8.40
C LYS A 172 -4.47 8.73 8.25
N VAL A 173 -3.53 9.26 7.48
CA VAL A 173 -2.18 8.71 7.32
C VAL A 173 -1.20 9.55 8.13
N CYS A 174 -0.48 8.92 9.05
CA CYS A 174 0.49 9.57 9.92
C CYS A 174 1.92 9.40 9.38
N LEU A 175 2.44 10.45 8.74
CA LEU A 175 3.81 10.54 8.24
C LEU A 175 4.37 11.93 8.52
N SER A 176 5.64 12.02 8.90
CA SER A 176 6.26 13.30 9.24
C SER A 176 6.37 14.24 8.03
N ILE A 177 6.64 13.67 6.86
CA ILE A 177 6.66 14.41 5.58
C ILE A 177 5.27 14.90 5.15
N LEU A 178 4.19 14.43 5.77
CA LEU A 178 2.83 14.96 5.60
C LEU A 178 2.43 15.93 6.73
N GLY A 179 3.34 16.18 7.68
CA GLY A 179 3.06 16.98 8.87
C GLY A 179 2.10 16.32 9.86
N THR A 180 1.81 15.03 9.71
CA THR A 180 0.84 14.29 10.55
C THR A 180 1.50 13.39 11.58
N TRP A 181 2.83 13.45 11.70
CA TRP A 181 3.63 12.66 12.65
C TRP A 181 4.92 13.39 13.01
N ALA A 182 5.55 13.00 14.12
CA ALA A 182 6.86 13.50 14.51
C ALA A 182 7.96 12.98 13.57
N GLY A 183 8.95 13.81 13.24
CA GLY A 183 10.09 13.46 12.39
C GLY A 183 10.45 14.56 11.39
N PRO A 184 11.26 14.25 10.36
CA PRO A 184 11.61 15.19 9.30
C PRO A 184 10.37 15.73 8.60
N SER A 185 10.26 17.05 8.53
CA SER A 185 9.12 17.73 7.92
C SER A 185 9.18 17.68 6.38
N TRP A 186 8.06 18.00 5.75
CA TRP A 186 7.98 18.20 4.30
C TRP A 186 9.06 19.18 3.82
N SER A 187 9.62 18.89 2.65
CA SER A 187 10.36 19.87 1.88
C SER A 187 9.98 19.74 0.40
N PRO A 188 10.10 20.82 -0.41
CA PRO A 188 9.79 20.77 -1.84
C PRO A 188 10.62 19.79 -2.67
N ALA A 189 11.67 19.18 -2.08
CA ALA A 189 12.46 18.12 -2.69
C ALA A 189 11.74 16.76 -2.68
N GLN A 190 10.78 16.56 -1.78
CA GLN A 190 9.95 15.36 -1.74
C GLN A 190 8.97 15.34 -2.93
N THR A 191 8.58 14.15 -3.38
CA THR A 191 7.72 13.92 -4.55
C THR A 191 6.51 13.07 -4.18
N LEU A 192 5.55 12.94 -5.09
CA LEU A 192 4.46 11.97 -4.95
C LEU A 192 5.00 10.55 -4.75
N SER A 193 6.06 10.18 -5.48
CA SER A 193 6.70 8.87 -5.36
C SER A 193 7.28 8.66 -3.95
N THR A 194 8.03 9.63 -3.41
CA THR A 194 8.60 9.48 -2.06
C THR A 194 7.53 9.40 -0.97
N VAL A 195 6.41 10.11 -1.14
CA VAL A 195 5.24 9.99 -0.24
C VAL A 195 4.65 8.59 -0.30
N LEU A 196 4.34 8.06 -1.49
CA LEU A 196 3.71 6.74 -1.64
C LEU A 196 4.64 5.60 -1.20
N ILE A 197 5.94 5.69 -1.48
CA ILE A 197 6.95 4.73 -0.98
C ILE A 197 7.04 4.79 0.55
N SER A 198 6.97 5.99 1.14
CA SER A 198 6.95 6.14 2.60
C SER A 198 5.71 5.50 3.23
N ILE A 199 4.55 5.62 2.57
CA ILE A 199 3.30 4.95 3.00
C ILE A 199 3.46 3.43 2.89
N GLN A 200 3.98 2.93 1.77
CA GLN A 200 4.21 1.49 1.57
C GLN A 200 5.17 0.92 2.63
N SER A 201 6.18 1.69 3.03
CA SER A 201 7.16 1.31 4.07
C SER A 201 6.55 1.20 5.48
N LEU A 202 5.40 1.85 5.75
CA LEU A 202 4.66 1.66 7.01
C LEU A 202 4.08 0.24 7.11
N MET A 203 3.79 -0.39 5.97
CA MET A 203 3.26 -1.74 5.85
C MET A 203 4.39 -2.78 5.95
N ASN A 204 5.13 -2.78 7.06
CA ASN A 204 6.26 -3.68 7.30
C ASN A 204 5.85 -5.00 7.97
N GLU A 205 6.81 -5.90 8.20
CA GLU A 205 6.60 -7.24 8.80
C GLU A 205 6.04 -7.22 10.22
N LYS A 206 6.28 -6.15 11.00
CA LYS A 206 5.92 -6.06 12.43
C LYS A 206 5.33 -4.68 12.75
N PRO A 207 4.15 -4.34 12.19
CA PRO A 207 3.55 -3.01 12.30
C PRO A 207 3.20 -2.59 13.73
N TYR A 208 3.11 -3.53 14.68
CA TYR A 208 2.95 -3.23 16.10
C TYR A 208 4.02 -2.24 16.61
N HIS A 209 5.26 -2.36 16.14
CA HIS A 209 6.38 -1.51 16.58
C HIS A 209 6.35 -0.09 15.97
N ASN A 210 5.40 0.20 15.08
CA ASN A 210 5.21 1.56 14.57
C ASN A 210 4.60 2.51 15.62
N GLU A 211 3.93 1.99 16.65
CA GLU A 211 3.37 2.80 17.73
C GLU A 211 4.49 3.33 18.66
N PRO A 212 4.56 4.65 18.95
CA PRO A 212 5.60 5.22 19.80
C PRO A 212 5.60 4.60 21.20
N GLY A 213 6.77 4.15 21.64
CA GLY A 213 6.94 3.47 22.93
C GLY A 213 6.69 1.96 22.89
N PHE A 214 6.38 1.38 21.73
CA PHE A 214 6.11 -0.06 21.56
C PHE A 214 7.27 -0.78 20.84
N LYS A 215 8.51 -0.27 20.96
CA LYS A 215 9.72 -0.95 20.47
C LYS A 215 9.87 -2.35 21.08
N HIS A 216 9.43 -2.50 22.33
CA HIS A 216 9.34 -3.78 23.02
C HIS A 216 7.87 -4.15 23.21
N GLU A 217 7.56 -5.43 23.07
CA GLU A 217 6.22 -5.95 23.32
C GLU A 217 5.85 -5.76 24.80
N ARG A 218 4.62 -5.33 25.08
CA ARG A 218 4.14 -5.21 26.48
C ARG A 218 3.90 -6.59 27.07
N THR A 219 3.30 -7.45 26.27
CA THR A 219 3.12 -8.88 26.53
C THR A 219 3.79 -9.66 25.41
N SER A 220 4.54 -10.71 25.78
CA SER A 220 5.16 -11.59 24.79
C SER A 220 4.12 -12.11 23.81
N GLY A 221 4.34 -11.87 22.51
CA GLY A 221 3.45 -12.27 21.43
C GLY A 221 2.46 -11.20 20.95
N ASP A 222 2.44 -10.00 21.54
CA ASP A 222 1.57 -8.90 21.10
C ASP A 222 1.77 -8.55 19.61
N SER A 223 3.02 -8.53 19.12
CA SER A 223 3.33 -8.21 17.73
C SER A 223 2.79 -9.30 16.79
N LYS A 224 2.97 -10.57 17.16
CA LYS A 224 2.42 -11.68 16.38
C LYS A 224 0.90 -11.65 16.36
N HIS A 225 0.25 -11.43 17.49
CA HIS A 225 -1.20 -11.36 17.57
C HIS A 225 -1.75 -10.17 16.78
N TYR A 226 -1.08 -9.01 16.83
CA TYR A 226 -1.42 -7.89 15.96
C TYR A 226 -1.27 -8.23 14.47
N ASN A 227 -0.22 -8.96 14.09
CA ASN A 227 -0.08 -9.45 12.71
C ASN A 227 -1.23 -10.36 12.29
N ASP A 228 -1.66 -11.30 13.14
CA ASP A 228 -2.77 -12.21 12.84
C ASP A 228 -4.07 -11.40 12.59
N ILE A 229 -4.32 -10.36 13.39
CA ILE A 229 -5.45 -9.41 13.20
C ILE A 229 -5.32 -8.68 11.86
N ILE A 230 -4.16 -8.06 11.59
CA ILE A 230 -3.96 -7.29 10.36
C ILE A 230 -4.06 -8.20 9.13
N GLN A 231 -3.50 -9.41 9.16
CA GLN A 231 -3.61 -10.38 8.07
C GLN A 231 -5.07 -10.73 7.77
N HIS A 232 -5.88 -10.98 8.80
CA HIS A 232 -7.30 -11.23 8.62
C HIS A 232 -8.01 -10.03 7.97
N GLU A 233 -7.78 -8.83 8.50
CA GLU A 233 -8.43 -7.61 8.02
C GLU A 233 -7.95 -7.20 6.62
N THR A 234 -6.70 -7.51 6.26
CA THR A 234 -6.18 -7.39 4.89
C THR A 234 -6.98 -8.26 3.94
N LEU A 235 -7.13 -9.56 4.24
CA LEU A 235 -7.92 -10.46 3.39
C LEU A 235 -9.39 -10.05 3.33
N ARG A 236 -9.97 -9.65 4.46
CA ARG A 236 -11.39 -9.27 4.54
C ARG A 236 -11.68 -8.00 3.78
N VAL A 237 -10.95 -6.92 4.07
CA VAL A 237 -11.26 -5.57 3.60
C VAL A 237 -10.40 -5.20 2.40
N ALA A 238 -9.09 -5.36 2.50
CA ALA A 238 -8.18 -4.93 1.43
C ALA A 238 -8.17 -5.88 0.22
N VAL A 239 -8.65 -7.12 0.36
CA VAL A 239 -8.80 -8.06 -0.76
C VAL A 239 -10.27 -8.26 -1.11
N CYS A 240 -11.05 -8.90 -0.23
CA CYS A 240 -12.41 -9.30 -0.58
C CYS A 240 -13.33 -8.10 -0.80
N ASP A 241 -13.44 -7.18 0.16
CA ASP A 241 -14.33 -6.00 0.00
C ASP A 241 -13.90 -5.15 -1.21
N MET A 242 -12.60 -4.97 -1.46
CA MET A 242 -12.11 -4.19 -2.61
C MET A 242 -12.56 -4.75 -3.96
N ILE A 243 -12.42 -6.06 -4.16
CA ILE A 243 -12.78 -6.71 -5.42
C ILE A 243 -14.30 -6.91 -5.54
N GLU A 244 -15.01 -7.11 -4.42
CA GLU A 244 -16.48 -7.17 -4.39
C GLU A 244 -17.14 -5.80 -4.59
N GLY A 245 -16.37 -4.70 -4.62
CA GLY A 245 -16.88 -3.35 -4.88
C GLY A 245 -17.38 -2.62 -3.64
N GLY A 246 -16.86 -2.96 -2.46
CA GLY A 246 -17.19 -2.34 -1.18
C GLY A 246 -16.87 -0.83 -1.10
N ILE A 247 -16.01 -0.33 -2.00
CA ILE A 247 -15.75 1.10 -2.16
C ILE A 247 -15.76 1.52 -3.63
N ARG A 248 -16.09 2.78 -3.88
CA ARG A 248 -15.97 3.38 -5.22
C ARG A 248 -14.49 3.69 -5.50
N ILE A 249 -13.98 3.11 -6.56
CA ILE A 249 -12.61 3.28 -7.07
C ILE A 249 -12.68 3.48 -8.60
N PRO A 250 -11.78 4.25 -9.22
CA PRO A 250 -11.72 4.36 -10.68
C PRO A 250 -11.61 2.99 -11.37
N ASP A 251 -12.30 2.83 -12.51
CA ASP A 251 -12.39 1.55 -13.22
C ASP A 251 -11.03 1.01 -13.65
N THR A 252 -10.09 1.89 -14.03
CA THR A 252 -8.71 1.49 -14.35
C THR A 252 -8.00 0.84 -13.16
N LEU A 253 -8.17 1.38 -11.95
CA LEU A 253 -7.59 0.78 -10.74
C LEU A 253 -8.33 -0.51 -10.36
N ARG A 254 -9.64 -0.62 -10.63
CA ARG A 254 -10.39 -1.87 -10.49
C ARG A 254 -9.82 -2.96 -11.39
N ALA A 255 -9.59 -2.66 -12.66
CA ALA A 255 -9.00 -3.60 -13.61
C ALA A 255 -7.62 -4.09 -13.13
N VAL A 256 -6.78 -3.19 -12.61
CA VAL A 256 -5.46 -3.56 -12.03
C VAL A 256 -5.61 -4.53 -10.84
N MET A 257 -6.58 -4.30 -9.94
CA MET A 257 -6.82 -5.23 -8.83
C MET A 257 -7.28 -6.60 -9.32
N GLU A 258 -8.22 -6.63 -10.26
CA GLU A 258 -8.78 -7.87 -10.80
C GLU A 258 -7.72 -8.67 -11.59
N SER A 259 -6.83 -8.00 -12.33
CA SER A 259 -5.72 -8.65 -13.03
C SER A 259 -4.66 -9.19 -12.07
N SER A 260 -4.38 -8.49 -10.96
CA SER A 260 -3.35 -8.91 -9.98
C SER A 260 -3.85 -9.92 -8.95
N PHE A 261 -5.16 -10.00 -8.67
CA PHE A 261 -5.71 -10.94 -7.69
C PHE A 261 -5.34 -12.42 -7.95
N PRO A 262 -5.40 -12.94 -9.19
CA PRO A 262 -4.91 -14.27 -9.55
C PRO A 262 -3.54 -14.64 -9.00
N ASP A 263 -2.59 -13.70 -9.05
CA ASP A 263 -1.18 -13.95 -8.71
C ASP A 263 -1.02 -14.30 -7.23
N TYR A 264 -1.85 -13.72 -6.38
CA TYR A 264 -1.83 -13.93 -4.93
C TYR A 264 -2.86 -14.96 -4.45
N TYR A 265 -3.73 -15.47 -5.31
CA TYR A 265 -4.86 -16.33 -4.91
C TYR A 265 -4.43 -17.56 -4.10
N LYS A 266 -3.34 -18.22 -4.51
CA LYS A 266 -2.80 -19.38 -3.79
C LYS A 266 -2.34 -19.01 -2.38
N TYR A 267 -1.64 -17.87 -2.25
CA TYR A 267 -1.20 -17.34 -0.96
C TYR A 267 -2.40 -17.06 -0.06
N TYR A 268 -3.45 -16.38 -0.56
CA TYR A 268 -4.63 -16.09 0.25
C TYR A 268 -5.30 -17.35 0.80
N GLN A 269 -5.44 -18.39 -0.01
CA GLN A 269 -6.03 -19.66 0.44
C GLN A 269 -5.15 -20.35 1.49
N GLN A 270 -3.82 -20.35 1.31
CA GLN A 270 -2.88 -20.91 2.30
C GLN A 270 -2.95 -20.18 3.65
N VAL A 271 -3.08 -18.85 3.64
CA VAL A 271 -3.28 -18.06 4.86
C VAL A 271 -4.59 -18.46 5.53
N CYS A 272 -5.70 -18.53 4.80
CA CYS A 272 -6.98 -18.94 5.37
C CYS A 272 -6.93 -20.36 5.96
N GLU A 273 -6.26 -21.31 5.29
CA GLU A 273 -6.13 -22.69 5.75
C GLU A 273 -5.26 -22.80 7.01
N SER A 274 -4.12 -22.12 7.04
CA SER A 274 -3.19 -22.16 8.18
C SER A 274 -3.74 -21.48 9.44
N LEU A 275 -4.52 -20.41 9.29
CA LEU A 275 -5.10 -19.65 10.40
C LEU A 275 -6.56 -20.05 10.72
N GLN A 276 -7.12 -21.05 10.03
CA GLN A 276 -8.51 -21.49 10.23
C GLN A 276 -8.81 -21.91 11.69
N HIS A 277 -7.81 -22.40 12.42
CA HIS A 277 -7.95 -22.78 13.82
C HIS A 277 -8.33 -21.61 14.74
N MET A 278 -8.19 -20.36 14.29
CA MET A 278 -8.56 -19.16 15.02
C MET A 278 -10.04 -18.77 14.84
N ASP A 279 -10.78 -19.43 13.95
CA ASP A 279 -12.19 -19.09 13.66
C ASP A 279 -13.04 -18.99 14.93
N GLY A 280 -13.78 -17.88 15.07
CA GLY A 280 -14.66 -17.60 16.21
C GLY A 280 -13.95 -17.05 17.46
N MET A 281 -12.62 -16.98 17.48
CA MET A 281 -11.86 -16.30 18.53
C MET A 281 -11.97 -14.77 18.42
N GLU A 282 -11.93 -14.09 19.56
CA GLU A 282 -11.92 -12.62 19.60
C GLU A 282 -10.58 -12.06 19.14
N MET A 283 -10.62 -11.02 18.30
CA MET A 283 -9.44 -10.24 17.94
C MET A 283 -9.11 -9.26 19.06
N ASN A 284 -8.39 -9.73 20.08
CA ASN A 284 -7.94 -8.90 21.20
C ASN A 284 -6.83 -7.93 20.75
N ASP A 285 -7.18 -6.79 20.15
CA ASP A 285 -6.20 -5.81 19.66
C ASP A 285 -5.35 -5.25 20.82
N PRO A 286 -4.00 -5.32 20.75
CA PRO A 286 -3.13 -4.86 21.83
C PRO A 286 -3.20 -3.34 22.08
N PHE A 287 -3.78 -2.58 21.15
CA PHE A 287 -4.05 -1.14 21.28
C PHE A 287 -5.47 -0.84 21.77
N GLY A 288 -6.27 -1.87 22.09
CA GLY A 288 -7.61 -1.74 22.67
C GLY A 288 -8.72 -1.41 21.66
N ASP A 289 -8.43 -1.53 20.36
CA ASP A 289 -9.44 -1.34 19.32
C ASP A 289 -10.45 -2.50 19.32
N THR A 290 -11.75 -2.18 19.27
CA THR A 290 -12.79 -3.20 19.06
C THR A 290 -12.73 -3.71 17.62
N ARG A 291 -12.73 -5.04 17.47
CA ARG A 291 -12.57 -5.77 16.21
C ARG A 291 -13.61 -6.90 16.14
N PRO A 292 -13.98 -7.39 14.94
CA PRO A 292 -14.79 -8.59 14.81
C PRO A 292 -14.02 -9.84 15.27
N LYS A 293 -14.70 -10.99 15.31
CA LYS A 293 -14.05 -12.30 15.47
C LYS A 293 -13.34 -12.72 14.20
N PHE A 294 -12.32 -13.56 14.33
CA PHE A 294 -11.72 -14.23 13.18
C PHE A 294 -12.75 -15.11 12.45
N ASP A 295 -12.75 -15.06 11.12
CA ASP A 295 -13.62 -15.86 10.25
C ASP A 295 -12.92 -16.19 8.92
N PHE A 296 -11.78 -16.86 9.01
CA PHE A 296 -10.99 -17.30 7.86
C PHE A 296 -11.75 -18.30 6.98
N LYS A 297 -12.66 -19.11 7.55
CA LYS A 297 -13.52 -20.00 6.76
C LYS A 297 -14.45 -19.24 5.83
N SER A 298 -15.07 -18.14 6.28
CA SER A 298 -15.87 -17.29 5.40
C SER A 298 -14.99 -16.60 4.35
N LEU A 299 -13.81 -16.10 4.74
CA LEU A 299 -12.85 -15.50 3.81
C LEU A 299 -12.41 -16.47 2.71
N SER A 300 -12.06 -17.72 3.03
CA SER A 300 -11.71 -18.73 2.02
C SER A 300 -12.85 -18.94 1.00
N ARG A 301 -14.11 -18.94 1.47
CA ARG A 301 -15.30 -19.06 0.60
C ARG A 301 -15.46 -17.83 -0.30
N ARG A 302 -15.33 -16.63 0.25
CA ARG A 302 -15.40 -15.37 -0.52
C ARG A 302 -14.31 -15.31 -1.59
N LEU A 303 -13.07 -15.62 -1.23
CA LEU A 303 -11.94 -15.69 -2.16
C LEU A 303 -12.19 -16.67 -3.31
N LYS A 304 -12.75 -17.85 -3.04
CA LYS A 304 -13.14 -18.83 -4.08
C LYS A 304 -14.20 -18.27 -5.03
N ALA A 305 -15.22 -17.60 -4.49
CA ALA A 305 -16.27 -16.97 -5.29
C ALA A 305 -15.72 -15.80 -6.14
N ILE A 306 -14.84 -14.98 -5.56
CA ILE A 306 -14.13 -13.91 -6.28
C ILE A 306 -13.29 -14.51 -7.41
N ARG A 307 -12.51 -15.56 -7.15
CA ARG A 307 -11.69 -16.23 -8.16
C ARG A 307 -12.53 -16.71 -9.35
N ALA A 308 -13.65 -17.39 -9.09
CA ALA A 308 -14.53 -17.86 -10.14
C ALA A 308 -15.10 -16.70 -11.00
N ARG A 309 -15.43 -15.56 -10.38
CA ARG A 309 -15.89 -14.37 -11.11
C ARG A 309 -14.78 -13.73 -11.93
N VAL A 310 -13.60 -13.52 -11.36
CA VAL A 310 -12.46 -12.89 -12.05
C VAL A 310 -12.01 -13.73 -13.24
N ASP A 311 -11.98 -15.06 -13.11
CA ASP A 311 -11.63 -15.96 -14.22
C ASP A 311 -12.62 -15.85 -15.39
N ASN A 312 -13.93 -15.78 -15.10
CA ASN A 312 -14.95 -15.60 -16.13
C ASN A 312 -14.80 -14.26 -16.87
N ASN A 313 -14.51 -13.18 -16.14
CA ASN A 313 -14.30 -11.86 -16.75
C ASN A 313 -13.10 -11.86 -17.71
N ILE A 314 -12.01 -12.56 -17.35
CA ILE A 314 -10.82 -12.68 -18.20
C ILE A 314 -11.14 -13.48 -19.48
N THR A 315 -11.90 -14.57 -19.36
CA THR A 315 -12.27 -15.38 -20.53
C THR A 315 -13.21 -14.66 -21.50
N GLU A 316 -14.06 -13.75 -21.01
CA GLU A 316 -14.93 -12.94 -21.88
C GLU A 316 -14.11 -11.87 -22.63
N THR A 317 -13.14 -11.23 -21.98
CA THR A 317 -12.26 -10.25 -22.65
C THR A 317 -11.34 -10.89 -23.69
N ASP A 318 -10.84 -12.11 -23.45
CA ASP A 318 -9.99 -12.81 -24.42
C ASP A 318 -10.80 -13.26 -25.66
N SER A 319 -12.08 -13.61 -25.50
CA SER A 319 -12.94 -13.97 -26.64
C SER A 319 -13.33 -12.77 -27.50
N ASP A 320 -13.50 -11.59 -26.90
CA ASP A 320 -13.82 -10.36 -27.64
C ASP A 320 -12.60 -9.85 -28.44
N GLU A 321 -11.37 -10.11 -27.98
CA GLU A 321 -10.14 -9.75 -28.71
C GLU A 321 -9.82 -10.71 -29.88
N GLU A 322 -10.22 -11.99 -29.81
CA GLU A 322 -10.03 -12.94 -30.92
C GLU A 322 -11.04 -12.77 -32.07
N GLU A 323 -12.23 -12.19 -31.83
CA GLU A 323 -13.21 -11.94 -32.90
C GLU A 323 -12.87 -10.72 -33.79
N ASP A 324 -12.06 -9.77 -33.30
CA ASP A 324 -11.66 -8.57 -34.06
C ASP A 324 -10.49 -8.81 -35.04
N ASP A 325 -9.69 -9.88 -34.86
CA ASP A 325 -8.54 -10.20 -35.73
C ASP A 325 -8.91 -11.01 -36.99
N ASP A 326 -10.13 -11.54 -37.09
CA ASP A 326 -10.60 -12.36 -38.22
C ASP A 326 -11.31 -11.55 -39.35
N GLU A 327 -11.61 -10.26 -39.15
CA GLU A 327 -12.27 -9.44 -40.19
C GLU A 327 -11.31 -8.81 -41.23
N ASP A 328 -9.98 -8.84 -41.06
CA ASP A 328 -9.02 -8.17 -41.98
C ASP A 328 -8.26 -9.10 -42.95
N LYS A 329 -8.79 -10.29 -43.27
CA LYS A 329 -8.16 -11.22 -44.23
C LYS A 329 -8.93 -11.51 -45.53
N SER A 330 -9.92 -10.71 -45.90
CA SER A 330 -10.77 -11.02 -47.08
C SER A 330 -10.86 -9.95 -48.18
N LYS A 331 -9.85 -9.07 -48.35
CA LYS A 331 -9.85 -8.08 -49.44
C LYS A 331 -8.50 -7.84 -50.12
N GLU A 332 -7.90 -8.85 -50.73
CA GLU A 332 -7.04 -8.65 -51.90
C GLU A 332 -7.25 -9.82 -52.87
N ASP A 333 -8.12 -9.63 -53.86
CA ASP A 333 -8.04 -10.25 -55.18
C ASP A 333 -9.20 -9.73 -56.05
N VAL A 334 -9.03 -8.57 -56.66
CA VAL A 334 -9.81 -8.16 -57.85
C VAL A 334 -8.88 -7.52 -58.88
N ASP A 335 -8.46 -8.37 -59.81
CA ASP A 335 -8.49 -8.18 -61.27
C ASP A 335 -7.77 -6.96 -61.88
N VAL A 336 -6.65 -7.22 -62.56
CA VAL A 336 -6.12 -6.35 -63.62
C VAL A 336 -5.96 -7.20 -64.87
N SER A 337 -6.90 -7.02 -65.80
CA SER A 337 -6.81 -7.43 -67.21
C SER A 337 -6.18 -6.34 -68.06
#